data_AF-A0A2N6FM47-F1
#
_entry.id   AF-A0A2N6FM47-F1
#
_cell.length_a   1.000
_cell.length_b   1.000
_cell.length_c   1.000
_cell.angle_alpha   90.00
_cell.angle_beta   90.00
_cell.angle_gamma   90.00
#
_symmetry.space_group_name_H-M   'P 1'
#
loop_
_entity.id
_entity.type
_entity.pdbx_description
1 polymer ?
#
loop_
_entity_poly.entity_id
_entity_poly.type
_entity_poly.pdbx_seq_one_letter_code
_entity_poly.pdbx_strand_id
1 'polypeptide(L)'
;MKELKVLAVVVALTLITYWGVEPFAHSQMHPHVDAPEYNFDKADNVSAKEAVEKANVALEEAKKANDQKKIKSAENDLKNSLAFEKTISDYWIGNKEATNLTGNAENGATLVQSNCTACHSIGKQGFPPMMDNASAAAAYGVVPPDLSTAGKLYTKEYLVGFIKDPILASKVSHKFVDGKVHPMPGYGWMQAQEIADMVAYLQSISPKEMTNKEVFTDACLRCHAIKYGDMKNGSMAAKTPNENIKAYMGKLPPDLSQFIRSRGEQYLHEFVNDPQKHLEGTAMPRVGLTLDSENQVIAYMEEVGDSKKAEREALGPKFLIYLVIFAIFAWLWKASKWREVH
;
A
#
# COMPACT_ATOMS: atom_id res chain seq x y z
N MET A 1 16.34 -41.87 34.00
CA MET A 1 16.24 -42.20 32.56
C MET A 1 14.87 -41.94 31.93
N LYS A 2 13.74 -42.27 32.58
CA LYS A 2 12.39 -42.05 32.02
C LYS A 2 12.12 -40.57 31.70
N GLU A 3 12.55 -39.65 32.58
CA GLU A 3 12.37 -38.21 32.40
C GLU A 3 13.24 -37.60 31.28
N LEU A 4 14.47 -38.08 31.09
CA LEU A 4 15.32 -37.65 29.97
C LEU A 4 14.73 -38.08 28.63
N LYS A 5 14.07 -39.24 28.57
CA LYS A 5 13.31 -39.67 27.39
C LYS A 5 12.10 -38.77 27.14
N VAL A 6 11.38 -38.38 28.19
CA VAL A 6 10.25 -37.43 28.08
C VAL A 6 10.75 -36.06 27.58
N LEU A 7 11.84 -35.53 28.15
CA LEU A 7 12.44 -34.29 27.71
C LEU A 7 12.90 -34.37 26.25
N ALA A 8 13.54 -35.47 25.84
CA ALA A 8 13.96 -35.67 24.45
C ALA A 8 12.76 -35.70 23.48
N VAL A 9 11.64 -36.33 23.88
CA VAL A 9 10.40 -36.32 23.08
C VAL A 9 9.81 -34.91 22.99
N VAL A 10 9.76 -34.16 24.10
CA VAL A 10 9.27 -32.78 24.10
C VAL A 10 10.14 -31.89 23.21
N VAL A 11 11.47 -32.00 23.31
CA VAL A 11 12.41 -31.26 22.47
C VAL A 11 12.23 -31.64 21.00
N ALA A 12 12.15 -32.93 20.68
CA ALA A 12 11.96 -33.40 19.31
C ALA A 12 10.64 -32.88 18.70
N LEU A 13 9.53 -32.96 19.44
CA LEU A 13 8.24 -32.42 18.99
C LEU A 13 8.30 -30.89 18.83
N THR A 14 8.94 -30.18 19.77
CA THR A 14 9.11 -28.71 19.68
C THR A 14 9.92 -28.32 18.45
N LEU A 15 11.00 -29.03 18.15
CA LEU A 15 11.83 -28.78 16.97
C LEU A 15 11.09 -29.14 15.67
N ILE A 16 10.33 -30.23 15.63
CA ILE A 16 9.48 -30.58 14.47
C ILE A 16 8.42 -29.50 14.25
N THR A 17 7.80 -28.98 15.32
CA THR A 17 6.85 -27.88 15.21
C THR A 17 7.54 -26.64 14.67
N TYR A 18 8.67 -26.22 15.26
CA TYR A 18 9.32 -24.94 14.94
C TYR A 18 10.08 -24.94 13.59
N TRP A 19 10.63 -26.07 13.15
CA TRP A 19 11.38 -26.19 11.90
C TRP A 19 10.65 -26.91 10.77
N GLY A 20 9.57 -27.63 11.07
CA GLY A 20 8.78 -28.35 10.08
C GLY A 20 7.40 -27.75 9.89
N VAL A 21 6.56 -27.87 10.91
CA VAL A 21 5.14 -27.50 10.81
C VAL A 21 4.96 -25.99 10.67
N GLU A 22 5.63 -25.19 11.49
CA GLU A 22 5.49 -23.73 11.51
C GLU A 22 6.01 -23.07 10.22
N PRO A 23 7.21 -23.41 9.67
CA PRO A 23 7.64 -22.84 8.40
C PRO A 23 6.75 -23.27 7.22
N PHE A 24 6.26 -24.51 7.21
CA PHE A 24 5.32 -24.97 6.19
C PHE A 24 3.97 -24.27 6.32
N ALA A 25 3.43 -24.16 7.53
CA ALA A 25 2.18 -23.45 7.77
C ALA A 25 2.33 -21.97 7.39
N HIS A 26 3.46 -21.33 7.71
CA HIS A 26 3.75 -19.95 7.32
C HIS A 26 3.89 -19.81 5.81
N SER A 27 4.52 -20.75 5.10
CA SER A 27 4.62 -20.67 3.63
C SER A 27 3.28 -20.87 2.92
N GLN A 28 2.36 -21.64 3.50
CA GLN A 28 1.01 -21.82 2.98
C GLN A 28 0.07 -20.66 3.33
N MET A 29 0.15 -20.13 4.55
CA MET A 29 -0.72 -19.04 5.03
C MET A 29 -0.22 -17.65 4.64
N HIS A 30 1.09 -17.50 4.44
CA HIS A 30 1.76 -16.29 4.01
C HIS A 30 2.63 -16.63 2.78
N PRO A 31 2.01 -16.77 1.60
CA PRO A 31 2.74 -16.93 0.35
C PRO A 31 3.78 -15.81 0.23
N HIS A 32 4.95 -16.14 -0.33
CA HIS A 32 5.95 -15.13 -0.62
C HIS A 32 5.35 -14.05 -1.51
N VAL A 33 5.55 -12.79 -1.14
CA VAL A 33 5.18 -11.64 -1.95
C VAL A 33 6.47 -10.96 -2.35
N ASP A 34 6.58 -10.65 -3.64
CA ASP A 34 7.75 -9.97 -4.17
C ASP A 34 7.86 -8.56 -3.58
N ALA A 35 9.12 -8.14 -3.40
CA ALA A 35 9.46 -6.81 -2.91
C ALA A 35 8.75 -5.68 -3.71
N PRO A 36 8.60 -4.49 -3.11
CA PRO A 36 7.98 -3.36 -3.79
C PRO A 36 8.80 -2.93 -5.02
N GLU A 37 8.12 -2.73 -6.14
CA GLU A 37 8.71 -2.24 -7.39
C GLU A 37 8.24 -0.80 -7.63
N TYR A 38 9.18 0.14 -7.64
CA TYR A 38 8.90 1.56 -7.79
C TYR A 38 8.95 2.02 -9.25
N ASN A 39 9.45 1.17 -10.17
CA ASN A 39 9.19 1.34 -11.58
C ASN A 39 7.79 0.80 -11.91
N PHE A 40 6.78 1.67 -11.87
CA PHE A 40 5.38 1.26 -12.03
C PHE A 40 5.05 0.69 -13.42
N ASP A 41 5.75 1.10 -14.49
CA ASP A 41 5.66 0.46 -15.82
C ASP A 41 6.03 -1.02 -15.71
N LYS A 42 7.21 -1.30 -15.13
CA LYS A 42 7.67 -2.67 -14.91
C LYS A 42 6.73 -3.44 -13.99
N ALA A 43 6.35 -2.86 -12.84
CA ALA A 43 5.48 -3.51 -11.85
C ALA A 43 4.15 -3.95 -12.46
N ASP A 44 3.51 -3.06 -13.22
CA ASP A 44 2.20 -3.33 -13.80
C ASP A 44 2.28 -4.38 -14.92
N ASN A 45 3.29 -4.29 -15.79
CA ASN A 45 3.51 -5.29 -16.83
C ASN A 45 3.81 -6.68 -16.26
N VAL A 46 4.55 -6.77 -15.15
CA VAL A 46 4.79 -8.05 -14.45
C VAL A 46 3.48 -8.59 -13.89
N SER A 47 2.74 -7.78 -13.10
CA SER A 47 1.49 -8.22 -12.49
C SER A 47 0.41 -8.62 -13.51
N ALA A 48 0.36 -7.97 -14.67
CA ALA A 48 -0.56 -8.32 -15.74
C ALA A 48 -0.20 -9.65 -16.42
N LYS A 49 1.09 -9.93 -16.61
CA LYS A 49 1.56 -11.22 -17.14
C LYS A 49 1.29 -12.37 -16.16
N GLU A 50 1.52 -12.14 -14.87
CA GLU A 50 1.18 -13.11 -13.83
C GLU A 50 -0.33 -13.41 -13.80
N ALA A 51 -1.18 -12.40 -13.99
CA ALA A 51 -2.63 -12.59 -14.09
C ALA A 51 -3.02 -13.43 -15.32
N VAL A 52 -2.35 -13.26 -16.46
CA VAL A 52 -2.52 -14.10 -17.65
C VAL A 52 -2.07 -15.53 -17.38
N GLU A 53 -0.93 -15.72 -16.74
CA GLU A 53 -0.43 -17.06 -16.37
C GLU A 53 -1.38 -17.77 -15.39
N LYS A 54 -1.83 -17.09 -14.34
CA LYS A 54 -2.82 -17.61 -13.38
C LYS A 54 -4.12 -18.01 -14.07
N ALA A 55 -4.62 -17.19 -15.00
CA ALA A 55 -5.82 -17.49 -15.77
C ALA A 55 -5.62 -18.71 -16.71
N ASN A 56 -4.44 -18.83 -17.34
CA ASN A 56 -4.09 -20.00 -18.13
C ASN A 56 -4.05 -21.28 -17.29
N VAL A 57 -3.42 -21.25 -16.12
CA VAL A 57 -3.37 -22.40 -15.20
C VAL A 57 -4.78 -22.82 -14.78
N ALA A 58 -5.62 -21.86 -14.38
CA ALA A 58 -7.00 -22.14 -14.00
C ALA A 58 -7.82 -22.75 -15.14
N LEU A 59 -7.59 -22.32 -16.38
CA LEU A 59 -8.23 -22.91 -17.57
C LEU A 59 -7.79 -24.36 -17.79
N GLU A 60 -6.50 -24.66 -17.67
CA GLU A 60 -5.98 -26.03 -17.83
C GLU A 60 -6.48 -26.96 -16.72
N GLU A 61 -6.60 -26.48 -15.48
CA GLU A 61 -7.23 -27.22 -14.38
C GLU A 61 -8.72 -27.48 -14.62
N ALA A 62 -9.46 -26.48 -15.11
CA ALA A 62 -10.88 -26.64 -15.46
C ALA A 62 -11.08 -27.67 -16.58
N LYS A 63 -10.20 -27.66 -17.60
CA LYS A 63 -10.19 -28.66 -18.68
C LYS A 63 -9.93 -30.07 -18.15
N LYS A 64 -8.93 -30.23 -17.27
CA LYS A 64 -8.63 -31.53 -16.61
C LYS A 64 -9.81 -32.05 -15.78
N ALA A 65 -10.54 -31.15 -15.12
CA ALA A 65 -11.73 -31.49 -14.34
C ALA A 65 -12.98 -31.78 -15.20
N ASN A 66 -12.92 -31.55 -16.52
CA ASN A 66 -14.00 -31.74 -17.49
C ASN A 66 -15.31 -31.00 -17.13
N ASP A 67 -15.20 -29.86 -16.45
CA ASP A 67 -16.34 -29.02 -16.05
C ASP A 67 -16.55 -27.91 -17.08
N GLN A 68 -17.51 -28.12 -17.99
CA GLN A 68 -17.81 -27.22 -19.11
C GLN A 68 -18.16 -25.78 -18.66
N LYS A 69 -18.78 -25.62 -17.48
CA LYS A 69 -19.12 -24.29 -16.96
C LYS A 69 -17.86 -23.57 -16.48
N LYS A 70 -16.97 -24.28 -15.78
CA LYS A 70 -15.68 -23.72 -15.33
C LYS A 70 -14.76 -23.40 -16.50
N ILE A 71 -14.74 -24.25 -17.53
CA ILE A 71 -13.95 -24.00 -18.75
C ILE A 71 -14.38 -22.67 -19.38
N LYS A 72 -15.69 -22.49 -19.61
CA LYS A 72 -16.21 -21.24 -20.22
C LYS A 72 -15.92 -19.99 -19.37
N SER A 73 -15.96 -20.12 -18.04
CA SER A 73 -15.57 -19.02 -17.14
C SER A 73 -14.09 -18.70 -17.28
N ALA A 74 -13.22 -19.71 -17.19
CA ALA A 74 -11.78 -19.54 -17.26
C ALA A 74 -11.30 -19.03 -18.63
N GLU A 75 -11.98 -19.39 -19.73
CA GLU A 75 -11.74 -18.82 -21.06
C GLU A 75 -12.03 -17.31 -21.10
N ASN A 76 -13.13 -16.87 -20.48
CA ASN A 76 -13.45 -15.46 -20.39
C ASN A 76 -12.45 -14.72 -19.50
N ASP A 77 -12.05 -15.32 -18.38
CA ASP A 77 -11.06 -14.73 -17.46
C ASP A 77 -9.71 -14.55 -18.17
N LEU A 78 -9.24 -15.58 -18.88
CA LEU A 78 -8.03 -15.50 -19.69
C LEU A 78 -8.12 -14.42 -20.77
N LYS A 79 -9.24 -14.36 -21.50
CA LYS A 79 -9.48 -13.32 -22.52
C LYS A 79 -9.42 -11.92 -21.91
N ASN A 80 -10.03 -11.72 -20.74
CA ASN A 80 -10.03 -10.45 -20.04
C ASN A 80 -8.62 -10.08 -19.55
N SER A 81 -7.87 -11.03 -18.99
CA SER A 81 -6.48 -10.83 -18.58
C SER A 81 -5.58 -10.45 -19.75
N LEU A 82 -5.71 -11.11 -20.91
CA LEU A 82 -4.95 -10.77 -22.13
C LEU A 82 -5.30 -9.37 -22.65
N ALA A 83 -6.59 -9.01 -22.65
CA ALA A 83 -7.02 -7.67 -23.04
C ALA A 83 -6.48 -6.60 -22.08
N PHE A 84 -6.48 -6.89 -20.78
CA PHE A 84 -5.94 -5.98 -19.76
C PHE A 84 -4.42 -5.85 -19.86
N GLU A 85 -3.68 -6.93 -20.08
CA GLU A 85 -2.23 -6.91 -20.31
C GLU A 85 -1.87 -5.98 -21.48
N LYS A 86 -2.60 -6.08 -22.60
CA LYS A 86 -2.43 -5.16 -23.71
C LYS A 86 -2.75 -3.72 -23.31
N THR A 87 -3.86 -3.50 -22.62
CA THR A 87 -4.30 -2.17 -22.19
C THR A 87 -3.27 -1.49 -21.30
N ILE A 88 -2.72 -2.20 -20.32
CA ILE A 88 -1.76 -1.62 -19.38
C ILE A 88 -0.40 -1.37 -20.04
N SER A 89 0.02 -2.24 -20.97
CA SER A 89 1.23 -2.05 -21.77
C SER A 89 1.10 -0.82 -22.68
N ASP A 90 0.00 -0.70 -23.42
CA ASP A 90 -0.28 0.46 -24.28
C ASP A 90 -0.36 1.76 -23.47
N TYR A 91 -0.96 1.72 -22.28
CA TYR A 91 -1.01 2.85 -21.36
C TYR A 91 0.39 3.34 -20.96
N TRP A 92 1.27 2.44 -20.54
CA TRP A 92 2.64 2.82 -20.18
C TRP A 92 3.46 3.28 -21.38
N ILE A 93 3.31 2.64 -22.54
CA ILE A 93 3.92 3.11 -23.81
C ILE A 93 3.47 4.54 -24.13
N GLY A 94 2.17 4.83 -24.03
CA GLY A 94 1.61 6.15 -24.29
C GLY A 94 2.10 7.23 -23.31
N ASN A 95 2.59 6.85 -22.14
CA ASN A 95 3.11 7.79 -21.13
C ASN A 95 4.61 8.08 -21.29
N LYS A 96 5.36 7.23 -21.99
CA LYS A 96 6.82 7.34 -22.12
C LYS A 96 7.28 8.68 -22.69
N GLU A 97 6.54 9.23 -23.66
CA GLU A 97 6.89 10.52 -24.24
C GLU A 97 6.89 11.63 -23.17
N ALA A 98 5.75 11.84 -22.49
CA ALA A 98 5.63 12.85 -21.43
C ALA A 98 6.62 12.62 -20.27
N THR A 99 6.85 11.36 -19.88
CA THR A 99 7.84 11.00 -18.86
C THR A 99 9.26 11.39 -19.24
N ASN A 100 9.63 11.30 -20.52
CA ASN A 100 10.99 11.58 -20.99
C ASN A 100 11.22 13.05 -21.36
N LEU A 101 10.16 13.83 -21.55
CA LEU A 101 10.27 15.25 -21.83
C LEU A 101 10.76 16.05 -20.61
N THR A 102 11.47 17.14 -20.91
CA THR A 102 11.79 18.18 -19.94
C THR A 102 10.66 19.21 -19.97
N GLY A 103 9.95 19.37 -18.85
CA GLY A 103 8.82 20.28 -18.76
C GLY A 103 9.24 21.72 -18.46
N ASN A 104 8.42 22.66 -18.91
CA ASN A 104 8.48 24.08 -18.59
C ASN A 104 7.53 24.40 -17.42
N ALA A 105 8.11 24.72 -16.26
CA ALA A 105 7.33 25.02 -15.04
C ALA A 105 6.46 26.28 -15.15
N GLU A 106 6.84 27.27 -15.98
CA GLU A 106 6.06 28.49 -16.19
C GLU A 106 4.79 28.21 -17.01
N ASN A 107 4.92 27.45 -18.09
CA ASN A 107 3.76 26.97 -18.84
C ASN A 107 2.91 26.01 -17.98
N GLY A 108 3.58 25.12 -17.23
CA GLY A 108 2.94 24.20 -16.30
C GLY A 108 2.09 24.90 -15.24
N ALA A 109 2.54 26.05 -14.72
CA ALA A 109 1.76 26.86 -13.80
C ALA A 109 0.42 27.30 -14.41
N THR A 110 0.46 27.78 -15.66
CA THR A 110 -0.74 28.22 -16.39
C THR A 110 -1.69 27.05 -16.63
N LEU A 111 -1.16 25.89 -17.02
CA LEU A 111 -1.95 24.68 -17.27
C LEU A 111 -2.59 24.15 -15.98
N VAL A 112 -1.83 24.06 -14.87
CA VAL A 112 -2.35 23.59 -13.58
C VAL A 112 -3.38 24.56 -13.02
N GLN A 113 -3.17 25.87 -13.14
CA GLN A 113 -4.17 26.87 -12.73
C GLN A 113 -5.46 26.75 -13.56
N SER A 114 -5.35 26.54 -14.86
CA SER A 114 -6.53 26.48 -15.74
C SER A 114 -7.33 25.19 -15.57
N ASN A 115 -6.67 24.08 -15.22
CA ASN A 115 -7.28 22.75 -15.24
C ASN A 115 -7.48 22.11 -13.87
N CYS A 116 -6.69 22.47 -12.85
CA CYS A 116 -6.65 21.72 -11.59
C CYS A 116 -7.22 22.51 -10.41
N THR A 117 -7.06 23.83 -10.36
CA THR A 117 -7.41 24.63 -9.16
C THR A 117 -8.92 24.78 -8.93
N ALA A 118 -9.75 24.36 -9.90
CA ALA A 118 -11.20 24.27 -9.72
C ALA A 118 -11.59 23.22 -8.66
N CYS A 119 -10.76 22.20 -8.47
CA CYS A 119 -11.00 21.12 -7.50
C CYS A 119 -9.91 21.05 -6.43
N HIS A 120 -8.66 21.33 -6.80
CA HIS A 120 -7.50 21.18 -5.94
C HIS A 120 -7.04 22.50 -5.34
N SER A 121 -6.67 22.50 -4.07
CA SER A 121 -5.92 23.61 -3.49
C SER A 121 -4.44 23.51 -3.84
N ILE A 122 -3.77 24.66 -3.86
CA ILE A 122 -2.31 24.79 -3.91
C ILE A 122 -1.96 25.89 -2.92
N GLY A 123 -2.11 25.59 -1.63
CA GLY A 123 -2.01 26.59 -0.56
C GLY A 123 -0.71 27.39 -0.59
N LYS A 124 0.42 26.75 -0.93
CA LYS A 124 1.72 27.44 -1.05
C LYS A 124 1.80 28.47 -2.17
N GLN A 125 0.89 28.38 -3.14
CA GLN A 125 0.81 29.27 -4.29
C GLN A 125 -0.41 30.22 -4.19
N GLY A 126 -1.05 30.30 -3.02
CA GLY A 126 -2.16 31.21 -2.78
C GLY A 126 -3.50 30.73 -3.34
N PHE A 127 -3.62 29.45 -3.73
CA PHE A 127 -4.89 28.86 -4.15
C PHE A 127 -5.50 28.07 -2.99
N PRO A 128 -6.45 28.66 -2.22
CA PRO A 128 -7.08 27.97 -1.10
C PRO A 128 -8.03 26.85 -1.59
N PRO A 129 -8.46 25.94 -0.70
CA PRO A 129 -9.55 25.03 -1.00
C PRO A 129 -10.82 25.78 -1.42
N MET A 130 -11.45 25.35 -2.51
CA MET A 130 -12.66 25.98 -3.05
C MET A 130 -13.89 25.81 -2.16
N MET A 131 -13.88 24.77 -1.32
CA MET A 131 -14.95 24.47 -0.37
C MET A 131 -14.36 23.68 0.81
N ASP A 132 -15.13 23.57 1.89
CA ASP A 132 -14.76 22.75 3.04
C ASP A 132 -14.77 21.25 2.70
N ASN A 133 -14.16 20.45 3.57
CA ASN A 133 -14.03 19.00 3.37
C ASN A 133 -15.38 18.28 3.22
N ALA A 134 -16.43 18.68 3.95
CA ALA A 134 -17.72 18.00 3.89
C ALA A 134 -18.39 18.28 2.54
N SER A 135 -18.37 19.55 2.10
CA SER A 135 -18.88 19.93 0.77
C SER A 135 -18.12 19.25 -0.37
N ALA A 136 -16.78 19.20 -0.30
CA ALA A 136 -15.95 18.53 -1.31
C ALA A 136 -16.23 17.02 -1.36
N ALA A 137 -16.32 16.37 -0.21
CA ALA A 137 -16.64 14.95 -0.14
C ALA A 137 -18.06 14.63 -0.62
N ALA A 138 -19.02 15.54 -0.43
CA ALA A 138 -20.37 15.40 -0.98
C ALA A 138 -20.39 15.51 -2.51
N ALA A 139 -19.60 16.42 -3.08
CA ALA A 139 -19.52 16.62 -4.52
C ALA A 139 -18.75 15.49 -5.25
N TYR A 140 -17.62 15.06 -4.69
CA TYR A 140 -16.67 14.20 -5.39
C TYR A 140 -16.53 12.79 -4.78
N GLY A 141 -17.22 12.52 -3.67
CA GLY A 141 -17.09 11.28 -2.88
C GLY A 141 -15.84 11.24 -1.99
N VAL A 142 -14.82 12.03 -2.31
CA VAL A 142 -13.54 12.13 -1.59
C VAL A 142 -13.03 13.57 -1.65
N VAL A 143 -12.37 14.04 -0.58
CA VAL A 143 -11.79 15.39 -0.54
C VAL A 143 -10.59 15.46 -1.50
N PRO A 144 -10.55 16.37 -2.49
CA PRO A 144 -9.39 16.57 -3.33
C PRO A 144 -8.14 16.94 -2.51
N PRO A 145 -6.96 16.41 -2.85
CA PRO A 145 -5.72 16.75 -2.15
C PRO A 145 -5.25 18.17 -2.50
N ASP A 146 -4.49 18.77 -1.58
CA ASP A 146 -3.64 19.91 -1.89
C ASP A 146 -2.45 19.46 -2.73
N LEU A 147 -2.11 20.19 -3.79
CA LEU A 147 -1.04 19.80 -4.72
C LEU A 147 0.32 20.43 -4.41
N SER A 148 0.44 21.21 -3.33
CA SER A 148 1.68 21.94 -2.99
C SER A 148 2.87 21.03 -2.69
N THR A 149 2.63 19.73 -2.47
CA THR A 149 3.65 18.73 -2.12
C THR A 149 3.70 17.57 -3.12
N ALA A 150 2.83 17.57 -4.14
CA ALA A 150 2.66 16.44 -5.05
C ALA A 150 3.95 16.02 -5.75
N GLY A 151 4.79 16.98 -6.13
CA GLY A 151 6.08 16.72 -6.78
C GLY A 151 7.17 16.16 -5.86
N LYS A 152 7.02 16.25 -4.54
CA LYS A 152 7.89 15.57 -3.55
C LYS A 152 7.38 14.16 -3.24
N LEU A 153 6.06 14.00 -3.10
CA LEU A 153 5.44 12.75 -2.67
C LEU A 153 5.50 11.65 -3.73
N TYR A 154 5.17 12.01 -4.97
CA TYR A 154 4.89 11.05 -6.02
C TYR A 154 6.02 10.95 -7.04
N THR A 155 6.20 9.77 -7.64
CA THR A 155 7.16 9.61 -8.75
C THR A 155 6.71 10.40 -9.98
N LYS A 156 7.66 10.81 -10.83
CA LYS A 156 7.36 11.53 -12.08
C LYS A 156 6.43 10.70 -12.96
N GLU A 157 6.72 9.42 -13.08
CA GLU A 157 5.98 8.44 -13.87
C GLU A 157 4.55 8.29 -13.39
N TYR A 158 4.34 8.25 -12.07
CA TYR A 158 3.01 8.21 -11.49
C TYR A 158 2.25 9.50 -11.74
N LEU A 159 2.86 10.67 -11.57
CA LEU A 159 2.19 11.95 -11.84
C LEU A 159 1.75 12.07 -13.30
N VAL A 160 2.63 11.74 -14.25
CA VAL A 160 2.30 11.71 -15.68
C VAL A 160 1.13 10.76 -15.94
N GLY A 161 1.25 9.53 -15.42
CA GLY A 161 0.23 8.50 -15.60
C GLY A 161 -1.12 8.89 -15.00
N PHE A 162 -1.12 9.39 -13.77
CA PHE A 162 -2.31 9.75 -13.02
C PHE A 162 -3.05 10.95 -13.60
N ILE A 163 -2.32 11.96 -14.09
CA ILE A 163 -2.94 13.09 -14.79
C ILE A 163 -3.60 12.60 -16.08
N LYS A 164 -2.97 11.68 -16.82
CA LYS A 164 -3.52 11.17 -18.08
C LYS A 164 -4.70 10.22 -17.90
N ASP A 165 -4.57 9.24 -16.99
CA ASP A 165 -5.59 8.27 -16.64
C ASP A 165 -5.46 7.86 -15.16
N PRO A 166 -6.24 8.48 -14.26
CA PRO A 166 -6.16 8.18 -12.84
C PRO A 166 -6.67 6.77 -12.50
N ILE A 167 -7.48 6.15 -13.36
CA ILE A 167 -8.05 4.81 -13.12
C ILE A 167 -6.96 3.74 -13.27
N LEU A 168 -6.21 3.81 -14.38
CA LEU A 168 -5.12 2.88 -14.65
C LEU A 168 -3.92 3.15 -13.74
N ALA A 169 -3.52 4.43 -13.57
CA ALA A 169 -2.40 4.80 -12.71
C ALA A 169 -2.55 4.29 -11.27
N SER A 170 -3.77 4.32 -10.74
CA SER A 170 -4.05 3.94 -9.36
C SER A 170 -4.52 2.48 -9.17
N LYS A 171 -4.51 1.67 -10.24
CA LYS A 171 -4.92 0.24 -10.25
C LYS A 171 -6.34 -0.02 -9.73
N VAL A 172 -7.30 0.81 -10.13
CA VAL A 172 -8.71 0.73 -9.68
C VAL A 172 -9.71 0.57 -10.83
N SER A 173 -9.28 0.06 -11.98
CA SER A 173 -10.14 -0.19 -13.16
C SER A 173 -11.39 -1.00 -12.82
N HIS A 174 -11.26 -2.02 -11.97
CA HIS A 174 -12.37 -2.86 -11.50
C HIS A 174 -13.47 -2.09 -10.74
N LYS A 175 -13.17 -0.88 -10.24
CA LYS A 175 -14.14 -0.02 -9.52
C LYS A 175 -14.97 0.84 -10.47
N PHE A 176 -14.41 1.21 -11.61
CA PHE A 176 -14.98 2.17 -12.57
C PHE A 176 -15.48 1.46 -13.82
N VAL A 177 -16.43 0.56 -13.60
CA VAL A 177 -17.17 -0.20 -14.62
C VAL A 177 -18.62 0.26 -14.69
N ASP A 178 -19.37 -0.18 -15.70
CA ASP A 178 -20.81 0.07 -15.84
C ASP A 178 -21.19 1.56 -15.84
N GLY A 179 -20.39 2.39 -16.50
CA GLY A 179 -20.62 3.82 -16.62
C GLY A 179 -20.20 4.66 -15.40
N LYS A 180 -19.65 4.03 -14.35
CA LYS A 180 -19.03 4.76 -13.25
C LYS A 180 -17.73 5.43 -13.71
N VAL A 181 -17.55 6.69 -13.34
CA VAL A 181 -16.39 7.50 -13.70
C VAL A 181 -15.57 7.88 -12.47
N HIS A 182 -14.26 8.04 -12.67
CA HIS A 182 -13.38 8.55 -11.64
C HIS A 182 -13.67 10.04 -11.36
N PRO A 183 -13.69 10.51 -10.10
CA PRO A 183 -14.02 11.90 -9.78
C PRO A 183 -13.04 12.93 -10.39
N MET A 184 -11.77 12.54 -10.53
CA MET A 184 -10.80 13.30 -11.32
C MET A 184 -10.86 12.82 -12.78
N PRO A 185 -11.14 13.70 -13.75
CA PRO A 185 -11.10 13.35 -15.16
C PRO A 185 -9.66 13.08 -15.62
N GLY A 186 -9.51 12.22 -16.63
CA GLY A 186 -8.23 11.99 -17.28
C GLY A 186 -7.93 13.06 -18.34
N TYR A 187 -6.67 13.48 -18.41
CA TYR A 187 -6.15 14.47 -19.37
C TYR A 187 -5.32 13.82 -20.48
N GLY A 188 -5.58 12.53 -20.80
CA GLY A 188 -4.89 11.81 -21.87
C GLY A 188 -5.05 12.41 -23.28
N TRP A 189 -5.94 13.39 -23.45
CA TRP A 189 -6.15 14.16 -24.69
C TRP A 189 -5.18 15.35 -24.85
N MET A 190 -4.49 15.77 -23.79
CA MET A 190 -3.49 16.83 -23.84
C MET A 190 -2.20 16.34 -24.51
N GLN A 191 -1.42 17.28 -25.04
CA GLN A 191 -0.13 16.95 -25.64
C GLN A 191 0.87 16.48 -24.57
N ALA A 192 1.79 15.59 -24.96
CA ALA A 192 2.77 15.04 -24.03
C ALA A 192 3.60 16.13 -23.33
N GLN A 193 3.96 17.19 -24.06
CA GLN A 193 4.68 18.34 -23.50
C GLN A 193 3.86 19.09 -22.44
N GLU A 194 2.55 19.29 -22.65
CA GLU A 194 1.70 19.99 -21.68
C GLU A 194 1.61 19.21 -20.36
N ILE A 195 1.51 17.88 -20.44
CA ILE A 195 1.56 17.02 -19.24
C ILE A 195 2.92 17.11 -18.55
N ALA A 196 4.02 17.08 -19.32
CA ALA A 196 5.36 17.22 -18.77
C ALA A 196 5.55 18.59 -18.07
N ASP A 197 5.00 19.66 -18.64
CA ASP A 197 5.02 21.01 -18.08
C ASP A 197 4.26 21.07 -16.75
N MET A 198 3.04 20.51 -16.68
CA MET A 198 2.27 20.41 -15.43
C MET A 198 3.05 19.68 -14.33
N VAL A 199 3.68 18.55 -14.65
CA VAL A 199 4.49 17.79 -13.69
C VAL A 199 5.72 18.59 -13.25
N ALA A 200 6.41 19.26 -14.18
CA ALA A 200 7.55 20.12 -13.86
C ALA A 200 7.15 21.26 -12.92
N TYR A 201 5.98 21.86 -13.12
CA TYR A 201 5.45 22.88 -12.20
C TYR A 201 5.21 22.32 -10.80
N LEU A 202 4.50 21.18 -10.68
CA LEU A 202 4.23 20.53 -9.38
C LEU A 202 5.53 20.18 -8.63
N GLN A 203 6.57 19.75 -9.36
CA GLN A 203 7.91 19.52 -8.81
C GLN A 203 8.58 20.81 -8.37
N SER A 204 8.46 21.89 -9.15
CA SER A 204 9.09 23.18 -8.85
C SER A 204 8.57 23.86 -7.57
N ILE A 205 7.28 23.66 -7.25
CA ILE A 205 6.64 24.26 -6.07
C ILE A 205 6.75 23.39 -4.81
N SER A 206 7.17 22.13 -4.97
CA SER A 206 7.24 21.18 -3.87
C SER A 206 8.39 21.50 -2.91
N PRO A 207 8.20 21.29 -1.59
CA PRO A 207 9.29 21.43 -0.65
C PRO A 207 10.37 20.37 -0.90
N LYS A 208 11.64 20.71 -0.63
CA LYS A 208 12.74 19.75 -0.68
C LYS A 208 12.65 18.71 0.44
N GLU A 209 12.28 19.18 1.63
CA GLU A 209 12.19 18.39 2.85
C GLU A 209 10.78 18.45 3.43
N MET A 210 10.33 17.33 4.00
CA MET A 210 9.07 17.20 4.74
C MET A 210 9.31 16.25 5.91
N THR A 211 8.61 16.48 7.02
CA THR A 211 8.60 15.54 8.14
C THR A 211 7.77 14.29 7.81
N ASN A 212 8.01 13.19 8.53
CA ASN A 212 7.24 11.95 8.41
C ASN A 212 5.73 12.20 8.57
N LYS A 213 5.35 13.07 9.52
CA LYS A 213 3.96 13.48 9.77
C LYS A 213 3.34 14.25 8.59
N GLU A 214 4.08 15.19 8.00
CA GLU A 214 3.60 15.97 6.85
C GLU A 214 3.38 15.07 5.62
N VAL A 215 4.33 14.17 5.35
CA VAL A 215 4.21 13.19 4.25
C VAL A 215 2.99 12.29 4.45
N PHE A 216 2.79 11.74 5.65
CA PHE A 216 1.61 10.95 5.96
C PHE A 216 0.30 11.76 5.82
N THR A 217 0.32 13.02 6.26
CA THR A 217 -0.84 13.93 6.21
C THR A 217 -1.32 14.15 4.80
N ASP A 218 -0.41 14.31 3.85
CA ASP A 218 -0.77 14.57 2.46
C ASP A 218 -1.05 13.29 1.67
N ALA A 219 -0.32 12.20 1.95
CA ALA A 219 -0.48 10.93 1.26
C ALA A 219 -1.73 10.14 1.72
N CYS A 220 -2.01 10.10 3.03
CA CYS A 220 -2.91 9.11 3.62
C CYS A 220 -4.16 9.71 4.26
N LEU A 221 -4.09 10.91 4.87
CA LEU A 221 -5.22 11.45 5.65
C LEU A 221 -6.46 11.79 4.82
N ARG A 222 -6.37 11.82 3.50
CA ARG A 222 -7.56 11.95 2.64
C ARG A 222 -8.58 10.85 2.91
N CYS A 223 -8.11 9.63 3.15
CA CYS A 223 -8.96 8.44 3.32
C CYS A 223 -8.83 7.81 4.71
N HIS A 224 -7.64 7.83 5.28
CA HIS A 224 -7.34 7.14 6.54
C HIS A 224 -7.25 8.12 7.71
N ALA A 225 -7.60 7.66 8.89
CA ALA A 225 -7.21 8.33 10.12
C ALA A 225 -5.99 7.63 10.72
N ILE A 226 -5.22 8.34 11.54
CA ILE A 226 -4.19 7.77 12.41
C ILE A 226 -4.32 8.42 13.78
N LYS A 227 -5.51 8.23 14.39
CA LYS A 227 -5.97 8.99 15.56
C LYS A 227 -4.96 9.05 16.71
N TYR A 228 -4.16 8.01 16.93
CA TYR A 228 -3.20 8.01 18.04
C TYR A 228 -2.03 8.99 17.82
N GLY A 229 -1.80 9.45 16.58
CA GLY A 229 -0.77 10.43 16.26
C GLY A 229 -1.09 11.84 16.78
N ASP A 230 -2.36 12.14 17.08
CA ASP A 230 -2.77 13.35 17.80
C ASP A 230 -4.17 13.19 18.41
N MET A 231 -4.32 12.22 19.32
CA MET A 231 -5.63 11.79 19.82
C MET A 231 -6.41 12.93 20.51
N LYS A 232 -5.71 13.84 21.18
CA LYS A 232 -6.34 14.92 21.95
C LYS A 232 -6.83 16.07 21.07
N ASN A 233 -6.06 16.45 20.05
CA ASN A 233 -6.43 17.57 19.19
C ASN A 233 -7.23 17.12 17.95
N GLY A 234 -7.25 15.82 17.64
CA GLY A 234 -8.01 15.26 16.52
C GLY A 234 -7.44 15.61 15.14
N SER A 235 -6.24 16.19 15.06
CA SER A 235 -5.63 16.64 13.79
C SER A 235 -5.32 15.49 12.82
N MET A 236 -5.25 14.26 13.33
CA MET A 236 -4.96 13.04 12.56
C MET A 236 -6.22 12.24 12.20
N ALA A 237 -7.38 12.91 12.14
CA ALA A 237 -8.60 12.34 11.58
C ALA A 237 -8.55 12.32 10.04
N ALA A 238 -9.33 11.42 9.43
CA ALA A 238 -9.50 11.41 7.99
C ALA A 238 -10.20 12.70 7.54
N LYS A 239 -9.69 13.33 6.47
CA LYS A 239 -10.23 14.56 5.89
C LYS A 239 -11.60 14.31 5.25
N THR A 240 -11.79 13.16 4.60
CA THR A 240 -13.09 12.78 4.03
C THR A 240 -14.00 12.21 5.10
N PRO A 241 -15.23 12.73 5.29
CA PRO A 241 -16.20 12.18 6.22
C PRO A 241 -16.50 10.69 5.96
N ASN A 242 -16.76 9.96 7.05
CA ASN A 242 -16.93 8.50 7.03
C ASN A 242 -18.03 8.02 6.06
N GLU A 243 -19.14 8.76 5.95
CA GLU A 243 -20.26 8.39 5.07
C GLU A 243 -19.85 8.47 3.59
N ASN A 244 -19.24 9.58 3.20
CA ASN A 244 -18.76 9.81 1.83
C ASN A 244 -17.66 8.83 1.45
N ILE A 245 -16.64 8.67 2.29
CA ILE A 245 -15.53 7.77 1.95
C ILE A 245 -15.98 6.31 1.90
N LYS A 246 -16.92 5.89 2.76
CA LYS A 246 -17.51 4.54 2.70
C LYS A 246 -18.33 4.34 1.44
N ALA A 247 -19.11 5.34 1.02
CA ALA A 247 -19.83 5.28 -0.26
C ALA A 247 -18.86 5.20 -1.44
N TYR A 248 -17.77 5.98 -1.41
CA TYR A 248 -16.76 6.00 -2.47
C TYR A 248 -15.92 4.72 -2.53
N MET A 249 -15.55 4.13 -1.39
CA MET A 249 -14.68 2.95 -1.29
C MET A 249 -15.45 1.62 -1.22
N GLY A 250 -16.76 1.66 -0.98
CA GLY A 250 -17.60 0.50 -0.65
C GLY A 250 -17.41 -0.03 0.78
N LYS A 251 -16.31 0.33 1.44
CA LYS A 251 -15.99 0.02 2.84
C LYS A 251 -15.32 1.20 3.50
N LEU A 252 -15.48 1.34 4.81
CA LEU A 252 -14.81 2.39 5.57
C LEU A 252 -13.30 2.07 5.63
N PRO A 253 -12.41 2.97 5.21
CA PRO A 253 -10.97 2.77 5.38
C PRO A 253 -10.60 2.64 6.87
N PRO A 254 -9.70 1.72 7.23
CA PRO A 254 -9.31 1.52 8.62
C PRO A 254 -8.53 2.73 9.17
N ASP A 255 -8.60 2.88 10.49
CA ASP A 255 -7.65 3.71 11.22
C ASP A 255 -6.29 3.01 11.26
N LEU A 256 -5.23 3.75 10.94
CA LEU A 256 -3.89 3.23 10.75
C LEU A 256 -3.04 3.25 12.02
N SER A 257 -3.58 3.69 13.16
CA SER A 257 -2.81 3.90 14.40
C SER A 257 -2.13 2.66 14.94
N GLN A 258 -2.56 1.46 14.57
CA GLN A 258 -1.95 0.19 15.00
C GLN A 258 -1.60 -0.70 13.82
N PHE A 259 -1.70 -0.19 12.59
CA PHE A 259 -1.59 -1.02 11.40
C PHE A 259 -0.18 -1.61 11.25
N ILE A 260 0.86 -0.82 11.56
CA ILE A 260 2.26 -1.26 11.60
C ILE A 260 2.45 -2.49 12.51
N ARG A 261 1.81 -2.52 13.69
CA ARG A 261 1.91 -3.65 14.62
C ARG A 261 1.09 -4.86 14.17
N SER A 262 -0.05 -4.61 13.51
CA SER A 262 -0.94 -5.69 13.06
C SER A 262 -0.49 -6.38 11.77
N ARG A 263 0.30 -5.69 10.95
CA ARG A 263 0.71 -6.16 9.61
C ARG A 263 2.22 -6.30 9.44
N GLY A 264 3.01 -5.53 10.18
CA GLY A 264 4.46 -5.46 10.01
C GLY A 264 4.88 -4.48 8.93
N GLU A 265 6.15 -4.06 8.99
CA GLU A 265 6.79 -3.10 8.09
C GLU A 265 6.82 -3.62 6.64
N GLN A 266 7.26 -4.87 6.44
CA GLN A 266 7.36 -5.48 5.12
C GLN A 266 6.01 -5.50 4.37
N TYR A 267 4.93 -5.87 5.06
CA TYR A 267 3.59 -5.86 4.45
C TYR A 267 3.20 -4.46 3.98
N LEU A 268 3.50 -3.41 4.76
CA LEU A 268 3.16 -2.04 4.37
C LEU A 268 3.92 -1.62 3.12
N HIS A 269 5.20 -1.98 3.03
CA HIS A 269 6.02 -1.73 1.86
C HIS A 269 5.44 -2.39 0.60
N GLU A 270 4.98 -3.63 0.71
CA GLU A 270 4.38 -4.36 -0.40
C GLU A 270 2.98 -3.82 -0.77
N PHE A 271 2.28 -3.21 0.19
CA PHE A 271 0.86 -2.86 0.07
C PHE A 271 0.59 -1.42 -0.36
N VAL A 272 1.35 -0.41 0.10
CA VAL A 272 1.02 1.01 -0.11
C VAL A 272 0.97 1.38 -1.59
N ASN A 273 1.95 0.92 -2.36
CA ASN A 273 2.07 1.21 -3.79
C ASN A 273 1.51 0.10 -4.70
N ASP A 274 1.12 -1.05 -4.15
CA ASP A 274 0.40 -2.08 -4.91
C ASP A 274 -0.61 -2.87 -4.04
N PRO A 275 -1.73 -2.23 -3.65
CA PRO A 275 -2.71 -2.86 -2.76
C PRO A 275 -3.29 -4.19 -3.29
N GLN A 276 -3.29 -4.37 -4.61
CA GLN A 276 -3.82 -5.56 -5.28
C GLN A 276 -2.99 -6.82 -4.98
N LYS A 277 -1.70 -6.70 -4.60
CA LYS A 277 -0.85 -7.84 -4.22
C LYS A 277 -1.40 -8.61 -3.01
N HIS A 278 -1.97 -7.89 -2.04
CA HIS A 278 -2.51 -8.51 -0.83
C HIS A 278 -4.03 -8.60 -0.82
N LEU A 279 -4.72 -7.68 -1.51
CA LEU A 279 -6.17 -7.58 -1.50
C LEU A 279 -6.70 -7.39 -2.93
N GLU A 280 -6.80 -8.49 -3.66
CA GLU A 280 -7.35 -8.50 -5.03
C GLU A 280 -8.77 -7.87 -5.06
N GLY A 281 -8.96 -6.87 -5.92
CA GLY A 281 -10.23 -6.14 -6.05
C GLY A 281 -10.50 -5.12 -4.96
N THR A 282 -9.48 -4.73 -4.18
CA THR A 282 -9.62 -3.64 -3.20
C THR A 282 -9.79 -2.28 -3.88
N ALA A 283 -10.67 -1.45 -3.31
CA ALA A 283 -10.86 -0.06 -3.72
C ALA A 283 -9.73 0.88 -3.26
N MET A 284 -8.82 0.39 -2.41
CA MET A 284 -7.64 1.16 -2.03
C MET A 284 -6.74 1.36 -3.25
N PRO A 285 -6.52 2.61 -3.69
CA PRO A 285 -5.69 2.88 -4.86
C PRO A 285 -4.20 2.68 -4.54
N ARG A 286 -3.40 2.38 -5.58
CA ARG A 286 -1.96 2.67 -5.53
C ARG A 286 -1.77 4.15 -5.18
N VAL A 287 -0.98 4.41 -4.13
CA VAL A 287 -0.71 5.78 -3.69
C VAL A 287 0.27 6.49 -4.64
N GLY A 288 1.25 5.78 -5.19
CA GLY A 288 2.21 6.31 -6.17
C GLY A 288 3.42 7.00 -5.56
N LEU A 289 3.73 6.69 -4.30
CA LEU A 289 4.81 7.34 -3.54
C LEU A 289 6.18 6.99 -4.11
N THR A 290 7.11 7.93 -3.99
CA THR A 290 8.55 7.61 -4.08
C THR A 290 8.97 6.69 -2.92
N LEU A 291 10.06 5.93 -3.09
CA LEU A 291 10.62 5.10 -2.01
C LEU A 291 10.88 5.92 -0.74
N ASP A 292 11.43 7.13 -0.89
CA ASP A 292 11.67 8.04 0.23
C ASP A 292 10.36 8.41 0.95
N SER A 293 9.35 8.84 0.20
CA SER A 293 8.05 9.21 0.78
C SER A 293 7.32 8.02 1.41
N GLU A 294 7.43 6.82 0.83
CA GLU A 294 6.87 5.60 1.42
C GLU A 294 7.56 5.23 2.74
N ASN A 295 8.89 5.30 2.78
CA ASN A 295 9.64 5.11 4.02
C ASN A 295 9.21 6.11 5.09
N GLN A 296 8.98 7.38 4.73
CA GLN A 296 8.50 8.40 5.65
C GLN A 296 7.07 8.12 6.16
N VAL A 297 6.16 7.64 5.30
CA VAL A 297 4.82 7.19 5.71
C VAL A 297 4.92 6.07 6.73
N ILE A 298 5.73 5.04 6.45
CA ILE A 298 5.86 3.86 7.31
C ILE A 298 6.58 4.22 8.61
N ALA A 299 7.60 5.07 8.57
CA ALA A 299 8.26 5.61 9.76
C ALA A 299 7.27 6.36 10.66
N TYR A 300 6.39 7.19 10.10
CA TYR A 300 5.35 7.84 10.89
C TYR A 300 4.35 6.84 11.49
N MET A 301 3.97 5.81 10.73
CA MET A 301 3.11 4.75 11.24
C MET A 301 3.76 3.98 12.40
N GLU A 302 5.08 3.76 12.34
CA GLU A 302 5.88 3.19 13.43
C GLU A 302 5.96 4.12 14.64
N GLU A 303 6.26 5.40 14.45
CA GLU A 303 6.30 6.40 15.53
C GLU A 303 4.98 6.42 16.33
N VAL A 304 3.84 6.34 15.63
CA VAL A 304 2.52 6.36 16.26
C VAL A 304 2.12 4.99 16.83
N GLY A 305 2.24 3.94 16.02
CA GLY A 305 1.72 2.62 16.34
C GLY A 305 2.63 1.81 17.25
N ASP A 306 3.92 2.14 17.27
CA ASP A 306 4.96 1.45 18.02
C ASP A 306 5.99 2.39 18.66
N SER A 307 5.50 3.46 19.31
CA SER A 307 6.30 4.48 20.00
C SER A 307 7.34 3.95 21.01
N LYS A 308 7.20 2.69 21.48
CA LYS A 308 8.10 2.03 22.43
C LYS A 308 8.91 0.89 21.81
N LYS A 309 9.03 0.83 20.48
CA LYS A 309 9.78 -0.21 19.77
C LYS A 309 11.19 -0.39 20.32
N ALA A 310 11.96 0.70 20.41
CA ALA A 310 13.34 0.66 20.90
C ALA A 310 13.45 0.11 22.33
N GLU A 311 12.53 0.50 23.22
CA GLU A 311 12.48 0.01 24.60
C GLU A 311 12.16 -1.49 24.66
N ARG A 312 11.23 -1.95 23.82
CA ARG A 312 10.86 -3.37 23.70
C ARG A 312 12.01 -4.20 23.16
N GLU A 313 12.66 -3.74 22.08
CA GLU A 313 13.79 -4.43 21.46
C GLU A 313 14.99 -4.49 22.42
N ALA A 314 15.24 -3.44 23.20
CA ALA A 314 16.27 -3.44 24.23
C ALA A 314 15.95 -4.38 25.42
N LEU A 315 14.68 -4.62 25.70
CA LEU A 315 14.24 -5.52 26.79
C LEU A 315 14.29 -7.00 26.39
N GLY A 316 14.04 -7.34 25.12
CA GLY A 316 13.96 -8.71 24.63
C GLY A 316 15.15 -9.59 25.04
N PRO A 317 16.40 -9.22 24.71
CA PRO A 317 17.58 -10.00 25.09
C PRO A 317 17.74 -10.16 26.61
N LYS A 318 17.45 -9.09 27.38
CA LYS A 318 17.52 -9.13 28.85
C LYS A 318 16.53 -10.13 29.44
N PHE A 319 15.30 -10.15 28.89
CA PHE A 319 14.27 -11.09 29.31
C PHE A 319 14.63 -12.53 28.96
N LEU A 320 15.18 -12.79 27.77
CA LEU A 320 15.65 -14.11 27.36
C LEU A 320 16.77 -14.63 28.27
N ILE A 321 17.75 -13.79 28.62
CA ILE A 321 18.82 -14.14 29.57
C ILE A 321 18.22 -14.48 30.94
N TYR A 322 17.27 -13.68 31.43
CA TYR A 322 16.59 -13.95 32.69
C TYR A 322 15.87 -15.32 32.69
N LEU A 323 15.17 -15.67 31.61
CA LEU A 323 14.51 -16.97 31.47
C LEU A 323 15.50 -18.13 31.48
N VAL A 324 16.66 -17.98 30.82
CA VAL A 324 17.73 -18.99 30.83
C VAL A 324 18.27 -19.18 32.25
N ILE A 325 18.54 -18.10 32.99
CA ILE A 325 19.00 -18.17 34.38
C ILE A 325 17.96 -18.88 35.26
N PHE A 326 16.68 -18.52 35.12
CA PHE A 326 15.60 -19.14 35.88
C PHE A 326 15.46 -20.63 35.56
N ALA A 327 15.60 -21.02 34.29
CA ALA A 327 15.58 -22.42 33.88
C ALA A 327 16.73 -23.22 34.51
N ILE A 328 17.93 -22.64 34.62
CA ILE A 328 19.07 -23.25 35.32
C ILE A 328 18.74 -23.44 36.80
N PHE A 329 18.21 -22.43 37.49
CA PHE A 329 17.84 -22.56 38.89
C PHE A 329 16.73 -23.59 39.12
N ALA A 330 15.71 -23.63 38.26
CA ALA A 330 14.65 -24.63 38.33
C ALA A 330 15.21 -26.05 38.14
N TRP A 331 16.16 -26.23 37.22
CA TRP A 331 16.84 -27.50 37.00
C TRP A 331 17.68 -27.92 38.23
N LEU A 332 18.48 -27.01 38.78
CA LEU A 332 19.29 -27.26 39.98
C LEU A 332 18.42 -27.58 41.20
N TRP A 333 17.31 -26.85 41.40
CA TRP A 333 16.37 -27.11 42.49
C TRP A 333 15.70 -28.46 42.36
N LYS A 334 15.26 -28.82 41.15
CA LYS A 334 14.75 -30.17 40.86
C LYS A 334 15.80 -31.22 41.18
N ALA A 335 17.03 -31.07 40.69
CA ALA A 335 18.12 -32.02 40.95
C ALA A 335 18.38 -32.19 42.45
N SER A 336 18.38 -31.09 43.22
CA SER A 336 18.55 -31.13 44.67
C SER A 336 17.42 -31.90 45.37
N LYS A 337 16.15 -31.65 45.00
CA LYS A 337 15.00 -32.28 45.67
C LYS A 337 14.81 -33.74 45.31
N TRP A 338 15.13 -34.12 44.09
CA TRP A 338 15.04 -35.52 43.66
C TRP A 338 16.15 -36.40 44.26
N ARG A 339 17.25 -35.80 44.70
CA ARG A 339 18.35 -36.46 45.42
C ARG A 339 17.99 -36.85 46.86
N GLU A 340 16.92 -36.30 47.42
CA GLU A 340 16.40 -36.64 48.76
C GLU A 340 15.34 -37.76 48.70
N VAL A 341 14.84 -38.09 47.50
CA VAL A 341 13.70 -39.01 47.29
C VAL A 341 14.14 -40.33 46.63
N HIS A 342 15.33 -40.39 46.02
CA HIS A 342 15.97 -41.58 45.44
C HIS A 342 17.45 -41.63 45.84
#